data_AF-A1AL76-F1
#
_entry.id   AF-A1AL76-F1
#
_cell.length_a   1.000
_cell.length_b   1.000
_cell.length_c   1.000
_cell.angle_alpha   90.00
_cell.angle_beta   90.00
_cell.angle_gamma   90.00
#
_symmetry.space_group_name_H-M   'P 1'
#
loop_
_entity.id
_entity.type
_entity.pdbx_description
1 polymer ?
#
loop_
_entity_poly.entity_id
_entity_poly.type
_entity_poly.pdbx_seq_one_letter_code
_entity_poly.pdbx_strand_id
1 'polypeptide(L)'
;MATKKVRRTIYAKQKWQGTGVYVNPHDKVAVRYIGDSWTTNPAIGYFDANGTDVYKGKPGYVLQDVNEGALIGQIEGLTFAVGNLCHLPTTSNGELLLIINDDIDQQYGEGFDDNDGQIVVEIEYEFAHMTAKQLKSAE
;
A
#
# COMPACT_ATOMS: atom_id res chain seq x y z
N MET A 1 -3.39 8.23 -23.58
CA MET A 1 -2.30 8.13 -22.58
C MET A 1 -1.88 6.67 -22.51
N ALA A 2 -0.61 6.38 -22.21
CA ALA A 2 -0.16 5.00 -22.11
C ALA A 2 -0.28 4.52 -20.66
N THR A 3 -1.07 3.47 -20.45
CA THR A 3 -1.19 2.79 -19.15
C THR A 3 0.08 1.97 -18.90
N LYS A 4 0.64 2.09 -17.71
CA LYS A 4 1.76 1.25 -17.24
C LYS A 4 1.28 0.39 -16.09
N LYS A 5 1.86 -0.80 -15.99
CA LYS A 5 1.60 -1.76 -14.91
C LYS A 5 2.92 -2.19 -14.31
N VAL A 6 2.96 -2.29 -12.99
CA VAL A 6 4.12 -2.81 -12.29
C VAL A 6 3.68 -3.73 -11.16
N ARG A 7 4.40 -4.83 -10.96
CA ARG A 7 4.16 -5.76 -9.86
C ARG A 7 5.10 -5.48 -8.69
N ARG A 8 4.58 -5.59 -7.48
CA ARG A 8 5.35 -5.46 -6.24
C ARG A 8 4.97 -6.56 -5.28
N THR A 9 5.99 -7.19 -4.71
CA THR A 9 5.86 -8.07 -3.56
C THR A 9 5.98 -7.24 -2.30
N ILE A 10 5.00 -7.34 -1.41
CA ILE A 10 4.94 -6.60 -0.15
C ILE A 10 5.02 -7.62 0.98
N TYR A 11 6.07 -7.53 1.80
CA TYR A 11 6.35 -8.47 2.88
C TYR A 11 5.68 -8.03 4.19
N ALA A 12 5.10 -8.98 4.91
CA ALA A 12 4.36 -8.69 6.15
C ALA A 12 5.25 -8.12 7.27
N LYS A 13 6.52 -8.58 7.34
CA LYS A 13 7.51 -8.14 8.34
C LYS A 13 8.14 -6.77 8.09
N GLN A 14 7.90 -6.16 6.93
CA GLN A 14 8.57 -4.92 6.54
C GLN A 14 7.62 -3.73 6.65
N LYS A 15 8.01 -2.74 7.45
CA LYS A 15 7.34 -1.44 7.51
C LYS A 15 7.57 -0.67 6.20
N TRP A 16 6.61 0.17 5.82
CA TRP A 16 6.60 1.13 4.70
C TRP A 16 7.55 0.81 3.55
N GLN A 17 7.09 -0.05 2.65
CA GLN A 17 7.85 -0.51 1.49
C GLN A 17 7.61 0.42 0.29
N GLY A 18 8.69 1.00 -0.23
CA GLY A 18 8.65 1.83 -1.43
C GLY A 18 8.28 1.04 -2.67
N THR A 19 7.35 1.56 -3.46
CA THR A 19 6.92 0.92 -4.71
C THR A 19 7.70 1.44 -5.93
N GLY A 20 8.41 2.57 -5.80
CA GLY A 20 8.99 3.30 -6.92
C GLY A 20 7.95 3.92 -7.87
N VAL A 21 6.67 3.90 -7.51
CA VAL A 21 5.60 4.59 -8.25
C VAL A 21 5.38 5.94 -7.59
N TYR A 22 5.81 7.00 -8.28
CA TYR A 22 5.55 8.38 -7.90
C TYR A 22 4.25 8.85 -8.53
N VAL A 23 3.34 9.36 -7.71
CA VAL A 23 2.06 9.90 -8.16
C VAL A 23 2.09 11.42 -8.11
N ASN A 24 1.42 12.05 -9.08
CA ASN A 24 1.20 13.48 -9.13
C ASN A 24 -0.31 13.77 -9.10
N PRO A 25 -0.71 15.02 -8.78
CA PRO A 25 -2.08 15.44 -8.92
C PRO A 25 -2.61 15.14 -10.33
N HIS A 26 -3.82 14.59 -10.40
CA HIS A 26 -4.55 14.18 -11.61
C HIS A 26 -4.05 12.90 -12.30
N ASP A 27 -3.03 12.23 -11.78
CA ASP A 27 -2.70 10.88 -12.22
C ASP A 27 -3.84 9.92 -11.86
N LYS A 28 -4.08 8.94 -12.73
CA LYS A 28 -4.97 7.83 -12.42
C LYS A 28 -4.13 6.65 -12.00
N VAL A 29 -4.24 6.27 -10.73
CA VAL A 29 -3.50 5.13 -10.18
C VAL A 29 -4.46 4.17 -9.48
N ALA A 30 -4.32 2.89 -9.77
CA ALA A 30 -5.04 1.81 -9.12
C ALA A 30 -4.05 0.78 -8.57
N VAL A 31 -4.27 0.35 -7.34
CA VAL A 31 -3.53 -0.75 -6.72
C VAL A 31 -4.47 -1.94 -6.59
N ARG A 32 -4.04 -3.10 -7.05
CA ARG A 32 -4.84 -4.33 -7.05
C ARG A 32 -4.03 -5.47 -6.47
N TYR A 33 -4.58 -6.17 -5.49
CA TYR A 33 -4.07 -7.45 -5.03
C TYR A 33 -4.22 -8.52 -6.12
N ILE A 34 -3.17 -9.30 -6.37
CA ILE A 34 -3.16 -10.33 -7.43
C ILE A 34 -2.68 -11.70 -6.97
N GLY A 35 -2.26 -11.88 -5.72
CA GLY A 35 -1.92 -13.20 -5.20
C GLY A 35 -1.05 -13.20 -3.95
N ASP A 36 -0.72 -14.42 -3.52
CA ASP A 36 -0.08 -14.78 -2.25
C ASP A 36 -0.89 -14.35 -1.00
N SER A 37 -0.43 -14.71 0.18
CA SER A 37 -1.14 -14.38 1.41
C SER A 37 -0.15 -14.07 2.51
N TRP A 38 -0.57 -13.23 3.44
CA TRP A 38 0.22 -12.86 4.61
C TRP A 38 -0.60 -12.91 5.89
N THR A 39 0.05 -12.68 7.02
CA THR A 39 -0.59 -12.62 8.32
C THR A 39 0.13 -11.66 9.25
N THR A 40 -0.61 -11.08 10.19
CA THR A 40 -0.08 -10.37 11.37
C THR A 40 0.29 -11.34 12.49
N ASN A 41 -0.26 -12.56 12.48
CA ASN A 41 0.11 -13.59 13.45
C ASN A 41 -0.22 -14.99 12.88
N PRO A 42 0.75 -15.90 12.74
CA PRO A 42 0.49 -17.25 12.20
C PRO A 42 -0.63 -18.04 12.93
N ALA A 43 -0.95 -17.71 14.18
CA ALA A 43 -2.05 -18.33 14.93
C ALA A 43 -3.45 -17.87 14.49
N ILE A 44 -3.60 -16.68 13.87
CA ILE A 44 -4.89 -16.20 13.35
C ILE A 44 -5.17 -16.67 11.92
N GLY A 45 -4.14 -17.11 11.21
CA GLY A 45 -4.22 -17.59 9.84
C GLY A 45 -3.85 -16.54 8.80
N TYR A 46 -3.76 -16.99 7.55
CA TYR A 46 -3.33 -16.19 6.41
C TYR A 46 -4.53 -15.62 5.65
N PHE A 47 -4.40 -14.38 5.19
CA PHE A 47 -5.44 -13.64 4.48
C PHE A 47 -4.89 -12.89 3.28
N ASP A 48 -5.81 -12.41 2.43
CA ASP A 48 -5.51 -11.53 1.30
C ASP A 48 -5.31 -10.07 1.75
N ALA A 49 -5.22 -9.15 0.79
CA ALA A 49 -4.97 -7.75 1.09
C ALA A 49 -6.13 -7.04 1.82
N ASN A 50 -7.32 -7.63 1.95
CA ASN A 50 -8.38 -7.07 2.80
C ASN A 50 -8.17 -7.34 4.30
N GLY A 51 -7.22 -8.21 4.67
CA GLY A 51 -7.02 -8.61 6.05
C GLY A 51 -8.15 -9.48 6.60
N THR A 52 -8.16 -9.65 7.92
CA THR A 52 -9.22 -10.37 8.62
C THR A 52 -10.45 -9.50 8.85
N ASP A 53 -11.66 -10.08 8.74
CA ASP A 53 -12.93 -9.41 9.06
C ASP A 53 -13.25 -9.43 10.57
N VAL A 54 -12.50 -10.20 11.35
CA VAL A 54 -12.71 -10.40 12.79
C VAL A 54 -12.10 -9.27 13.63
N TYR A 55 -10.92 -8.80 13.24
CA TYR A 55 -10.15 -7.83 14.02
C TYR A 55 -9.95 -6.52 13.27
N LYS A 56 -10.00 -5.42 14.03
CA LYS A 56 -9.79 -4.05 13.54
C LYS A 56 -8.58 -3.45 14.24
N GLY A 57 -7.84 -2.61 13.52
CA GLY A 57 -6.73 -1.85 14.04
C GLY A 57 -7.16 -0.92 15.17
N LYS A 58 -6.38 -0.95 16.25
CA LYS A 58 -6.58 -0.16 17.47
C LYS A 58 -5.70 1.10 17.42
N PRO A 59 -5.85 2.07 18.34
CA PRO A 59 -4.86 3.13 18.50
C PRO A 59 -3.46 2.53 18.63
N GLY A 60 -2.49 2.97 17.82
CA GLY A 60 -1.15 2.36 17.75
C GLY A 60 -0.95 1.33 16.64
N TYR A 61 -2.00 0.99 15.88
CA TYR A 61 -1.87 0.31 14.60
C TYR A 61 -1.55 1.30 13.46
N VAL A 62 -1.09 0.79 12.32
CA VAL A 62 -0.84 1.60 11.12
C VAL A 62 -2.06 2.45 10.74
N LEU A 63 -3.26 1.84 10.72
CA LEU A 63 -4.51 2.55 10.47
C LEU A 63 -5.63 1.99 11.36
N GLN A 64 -6.12 2.85 12.25
CA GLN A 64 -7.21 2.53 13.18
C GLN A 64 -8.52 2.26 12.43
N ASP A 65 -9.37 1.39 13.01
CA ASP A 65 -10.72 1.05 12.53
C ASP A 65 -10.77 0.38 11.14
N VAL A 66 -9.60 0.03 10.60
CA VAL A 66 -9.43 -0.78 9.38
C VAL A 66 -9.05 -2.21 9.77
N ASN A 67 -9.40 -3.20 8.95
CA ASN A 67 -9.08 -4.61 9.22
C ASN A 67 -7.60 -4.79 9.58
N GLU A 68 -7.33 -5.56 10.63
CA GLU A 68 -5.98 -6.05 10.90
C GLU A 68 -5.53 -6.90 9.70
N GLY A 69 -4.28 -6.73 9.29
CA GLY A 69 -3.75 -7.44 8.14
C GLY A 69 -4.12 -6.86 6.77
N ALA A 70 -4.94 -5.81 6.71
CA ALA A 70 -5.25 -5.16 5.45
C ALA A 70 -4.01 -4.47 4.84
N LEU A 71 -3.93 -4.39 3.52
CA LEU A 71 -2.95 -3.55 2.84
C LEU A 71 -3.30 -2.07 3.04
N ILE A 72 -2.33 -1.31 3.52
CA ILE A 72 -2.40 0.13 3.74
C ILE A 72 -1.44 0.85 2.81
N GLY A 73 -1.87 1.99 2.28
CA GLY A 73 -1.07 2.88 1.46
C GLY A 73 -0.73 4.17 2.20
N GLN A 74 0.40 4.76 1.86
CA GLN A 74 0.77 6.11 2.28
C GLN A 74 1.42 6.88 1.13
N ILE A 75 1.08 8.16 1.01
CA ILE A 75 1.76 9.12 0.13
C ILE A 75 1.96 10.41 0.94
N GLU A 76 3.21 10.84 1.12
CA GLU A 76 3.57 12.04 1.91
C GLU A 76 2.87 12.12 3.29
N GLY A 77 2.85 10.99 4.01
CA GLY A 77 2.21 10.91 5.33
C GLY A 77 0.69 10.77 5.33
N LEU A 78 0.01 10.93 4.19
CA LEU A 78 -1.42 10.62 4.06
C LEU A 78 -1.61 9.11 3.97
N THR A 79 -2.11 8.50 5.04
CA THR A 79 -2.38 7.06 5.15
C THR A 79 -3.82 6.73 4.73
N PHE A 80 -4.03 5.65 3.99
CA PHE A 80 -5.36 5.21 3.52
C PHE A 80 -5.43 3.69 3.34
N ALA A 81 -6.64 3.12 3.46
CA ALA A 81 -6.88 1.71 3.19
C ALA A 81 -6.76 1.41 1.69
N VAL A 82 -6.07 0.31 1.35
CA VAL A 82 -5.94 -0.17 -0.03
C VAL A 82 -6.78 -1.42 -0.25
N GLY A 83 -6.68 -2.42 0.63
CA GLY A 83 -7.42 -3.66 0.46
C GLY A 83 -7.07 -4.39 -0.84
N ASN A 84 -8.02 -5.17 -1.38
CA ASN A 84 -7.86 -5.87 -2.65
C ASN A 84 -7.88 -4.97 -3.89
N LEU A 85 -8.47 -3.77 -3.79
CA LEU A 85 -8.53 -2.78 -4.85
C LEU A 85 -8.72 -1.38 -4.29
N CYS A 86 -7.86 -0.45 -4.67
CA CYS A 86 -8.02 0.96 -4.37
C CYS A 86 -7.65 1.83 -5.58
N HIS A 87 -8.43 2.88 -5.79
CA HIS A 87 -8.08 3.98 -6.68
C HIS A 87 -7.53 5.11 -5.81
N LEU A 88 -6.30 5.55 -6.09
CA LEU A 88 -5.63 6.52 -5.25
C LEU A 88 -6.36 7.89 -5.28
N PRO A 89 -6.26 8.67 -4.19
CA PRO A 89 -6.79 10.02 -4.17
C PRO A 89 -6.12 10.87 -5.26
N THR A 90 -6.92 11.54 -6.09
CA THR A 90 -6.48 12.30 -7.28
C THR A 90 -5.63 13.53 -6.97
N THR A 91 -5.48 13.91 -5.70
CA THR A 91 -4.71 15.07 -5.24
C THR A 91 -3.37 14.70 -4.61
N SER A 92 -3.01 13.42 -4.63
CA SER A 92 -1.78 12.94 -4.00
C SER A 92 -0.55 13.34 -4.82
N ASN A 93 0.57 13.62 -4.14
CA ASN A 93 1.86 13.92 -4.74
C ASN A 93 2.94 13.20 -3.93
N GLY A 94 3.77 12.36 -4.53
CA GLY A 94 4.84 11.64 -3.84
C GLY A 94 4.91 10.14 -4.16
N GLU A 95 5.82 9.42 -3.50
CA GLU A 95 5.93 7.97 -3.68
C GLU A 95 4.79 7.24 -2.97
N LEU A 96 4.20 6.25 -3.64
CA LEU A 96 3.31 5.29 -2.99
C LEU A 96 4.13 4.31 -2.15
N LEU A 97 3.92 4.32 -0.84
CA LEU A 97 4.42 3.34 0.12
C LEU A 97 3.31 2.37 0.51
N LEU A 98 3.68 1.10 0.76
CA LEU A 98 2.74 0.04 1.13
C LEU A 98 3.19 -0.70 2.40
N ILE A 99 2.23 -1.14 3.21
CA ILE A 99 2.47 -1.85 4.48
C ILE A 99 1.24 -2.70 4.87
N ILE A 100 1.43 -3.73 5.68
CA ILE A 100 0.34 -4.46 6.35
C ILE A 100 -0.22 -3.63 7.52
N ASN A 101 -1.54 -3.69 7.76
CA ASN A 101 -2.16 -3.00 8.88
C ASN A 101 -1.96 -3.78 10.19
N ASP A 102 -1.02 -3.32 11.00
CA ASP A 102 -0.69 -3.98 12.25
C ASP A 102 -0.20 -3.00 13.31
N ASP A 103 0.08 -3.50 14.50
CA ASP A 103 0.55 -2.80 15.70
C ASP A 103 1.94 -2.17 15.50
N ILE A 104 1.97 -1.02 14.81
CA ILE A 104 3.20 -0.32 14.42
C ILE A 104 3.99 0.20 15.62
N ASP A 105 3.28 0.49 16.71
CA ASP A 105 3.82 0.96 17.99
C ASP A 105 4.13 -0.19 18.97
N GLN A 106 3.80 -1.44 18.61
CA GLN A 106 4.04 -2.63 19.43
C GLN A 106 3.40 -2.55 20.83
N GLN A 107 2.15 -2.07 20.90
CA GLN A 107 1.42 -1.86 22.16
C GLN A 107 0.65 -3.09 22.66
N TYR A 108 0.34 -4.05 21.78
CA TYR A 108 -0.60 -5.14 22.04
C TYR A 108 -0.03 -6.54 21.75
N GLY A 109 1.14 -6.63 21.12
CA GLY A 109 1.78 -7.90 20.79
C GLY A 109 3.23 -7.72 20.30
N GLU A 110 3.66 -8.60 19.40
CA GLU A 110 5.02 -8.59 18.83
C GLU A 110 5.15 -7.59 17.67
N GLY A 111 4.10 -6.82 17.36
CA GLY A 111 4.08 -5.86 16.28
C GLY A 111 4.34 -6.56 14.95
N PHE A 112 5.44 -6.22 14.27
CA PHE A 112 5.78 -6.78 12.97
C PHE A 112 6.67 -8.02 13.05
N ASP A 113 7.12 -8.41 14.25
CA ASP A 113 8.15 -9.43 14.42
C ASP A 113 7.62 -10.85 14.18
N ASP A 114 6.34 -11.11 14.46
CA ASP A 114 5.65 -12.37 14.21
C ASP A 114 4.87 -12.42 12.89
N ASN A 115 4.75 -11.30 12.17
CA ASN A 115 4.12 -11.25 10.85
C ASN A 115 4.75 -12.23 9.88
N ASP A 116 3.97 -12.85 8.99
CA ASP A 116 4.52 -13.86 8.09
C ASP A 116 3.94 -13.78 6.68
N GLY A 117 4.72 -14.24 5.71
CA GLY A 117 4.37 -14.22 4.30
C GLY A 117 4.45 -12.85 3.60
N GLN A 118 3.83 -12.81 2.43
CA GLN A 118 3.82 -11.66 1.54
C GLN A 118 2.58 -11.68 0.66
N ILE A 119 2.25 -10.53 0.09
CA ILE A 119 1.28 -10.43 -1.00
C ILE A 119 1.93 -9.85 -2.25
N VAL A 120 1.31 -10.10 -3.40
CA VAL A 120 1.69 -9.46 -4.66
C VAL A 120 0.58 -8.53 -5.10
N VAL A 121 0.97 -7.30 -5.45
CA VAL A 121 0.08 -6.28 -6.00
C VAL A 121 0.50 -5.88 -7.42
N GLU A 122 -0.49 -5.56 -8.24
CA GLU A 122 -0.31 -4.81 -9.48
C GLU A 122 -0.70 -3.35 -9.26
N ILE A 123 0.20 -2.44 -9.62
CA ILE A 123 -0.04 -1.01 -9.61
C ILE A 123 -0.17 -0.58 -11.06
N GLU A 124 -1.37 -0.15 -11.44
CA GLU A 124 -1.69 0.40 -12.75
C GLU A 124 -1.69 1.93 -12.64
N TYR A 125 -0.98 2.61 -13.54
CA TYR A 125 -0.91 4.07 -13.52
C TYR A 125 -0.91 4.67 -14.93
N GLU A 126 -1.69 5.74 -15.08
CA GLU A 126 -1.70 6.61 -16.24
C GLU A 126 -1.23 7.99 -15.79
N PHE A 127 0.01 8.32 -16.16
CA PHE A 127 0.53 9.66 -15.91
C PHE A 127 -0.11 10.65 -16.87
N ALA A 128 -0.71 11.70 -16.30
CA ALA A 128 -1.10 12.85 -17.08
C ALA A 128 0.15 13.37 -17.79
N HIS A 129 0.16 13.38 -19.12
CA HIS A 129 1.31 13.85 -19.88
C HIS A 129 1.72 15.24 -19.36
N MET A 130 2.93 15.36 -18.79
CA MET A 130 3.67 16.60 -18.94
C MET A 130 3.80 16.81 -20.45
N THR A 131 2.99 17.73 -20.98
CA THR A 131 3.10 18.14 -22.39
C THR A 131 4.57 18.47 -22.68
N ALA A 132 5.02 18.17 -23.90
CA ALA A 132 6.40 18.25 -24.39
C ALA A 132 7.07 19.66 -24.31
N LYS A 133 6.59 20.57 -23.47
CA LYS A 133 7.09 21.93 -23.28
C LYS A 133 8.25 22.05 -22.28
N GLN A 134 8.66 20.97 -21.62
CA GLN A 134 9.85 20.94 -20.75
C GLN A 134 11.09 20.28 -21.39
N LEU A 135 11.03 19.91 -22.67
CA LEU A 135 12.20 19.42 -23.44
C LEU A 135 13.01 20.53 -24.13
N LYS A 136 12.81 21.81 -23.77
CA LYS A 136 13.62 22.94 -24.26
C LYS A 136 13.94 23.92 -23.13
N SER A 137 14.78 23.51 -22.19
CA SER A 137 15.67 24.40 -21.43
C SER A 137 16.65 23.54 -20.66
N ALA A 138 17.94 23.73 -20.93
CA ALA A 138 19.08 22.84 -20.64
C ALA A 138 19.10 21.63 -21.60
N GLU A 139 19.79 21.65 -22.75
CA GLU A 139 21.01 22.39 -23.15
C GLU A 139 20.94 22.86 -24.61
#